data_AF-A0A959ISY0-F1
#
_entry.id   AF-A0A959ISY0-F1
#
_cell.length_a   1.000
_cell.length_b   1.000
_cell.length_c   1.000
_cell.angle_alpha   90.00
_cell.angle_beta   90.00
_cell.angle_gamma   90.00
#
_symmetry.space_group_name_H-M   'P 1'
#
loop_
_entity.id
_entity.type
_entity.pdbx_description
1 polymer ?
#
loop_
_entity_poly.entity_id
_entity_poly.type
_entity_poly.pdbx_seq_one_letter_code
_entity_poly.pdbx_strand_id
1 'polypeptide(L)'
;PYWPVMMLQFFMGVVYFYGGLAKINPDWLQAMPLKMWMDYKKHYFLIGPLISQDWVAWLMAYGGLLLDLSVVFFLLFKRTRLWALGFVLFFHLTNTLIFQIGIFPWLSIALSLLFFEPNLPRQWVQGLRGRFKRVERWAERWQAKVAATEASNIEDLWQYQYTYRKWIQWCLALLVLFHTSYPLRHHFIPGNVTWTEEGHRFSWRMMLRSKRGAGSFKVVDPAREEQFKIRINDYLNSDQTRKMWTHPDMILQFAHFLEKKFREEGHEDIEVYADVRVSLNGRKHQKYIDPAVDLTAVQWSWFRHADWILPFEHAPLPDLSSK
;
A
#
# COMPACT_ATOMS: atom_id res chain seq x y z
N PRO A 1 24.68 -0.84 19.68
CA PRO A 1 24.82 -0.39 18.27
C PRO A 1 23.55 0.33 17.79
N TYR A 2 23.66 1.33 16.90
CA TYR A 2 22.50 2.16 16.46
C TYR A 2 21.76 1.59 15.23
N TRP A 3 22.33 0.58 14.55
CA TRP A 3 21.75 -0.01 13.34
C TRP A 3 20.29 -0.48 13.47
N PRO A 4 19.78 -1.00 14.62
CA PRO A 4 18.39 -1.46 14.67
C PRO A 4 17.40 -0.31 14.47
N VAL A 5 17.68 0.84 15.08
CA VAL A 5 16.87 2.06 14.91
C VAL A 5 17.01 2.59 13.50
N MET A 6 18.24 2.62 12.95
CA MET A 6 18.46 3.04 11.56
C MET A 6 17.73 2.16 10.55
N MET A 7 17.63 0.85 10.79
CA MET A 7 16.90 -0.05 9.89
C MET A 7 15.40 0.24 9.88
N LEU A 8 14.82 0.53 11.04
CA LEU A 8 13.40 0.92 11.11
C LEU A 8 13.16 2.27 10.40
N GLN A 9 14.04 3.24 10.63
CA GLN A 9 14.01 4.54 9.92
C GLN A 9 14.17 4.32 8.41
N PHE A 10 15.06 3.42 7.98
CA PHE A 10 15.28 3.06 6.59
C PHE A 10 14.05 2.42 5.97
N PHE A 11 13.41 1.44 6.62
CA PHE A 11 12.19 0.81 6.09
C PHE A 11 11.05 1.82 5.93
N MET A 12 10.88 2.71 6.92
CA MET A 12 9.94 3.82 6.78
C MET A 12 10.34 4.73 5.61
N GLY A 13 11.63 5.01 5.46
CA GLY A 13 12.21 5.74 4.34
C GLY A 13 11.83 5.18 2.98
N VAL A 14 12.01 3.87 2.81
CA VAL A 14 11.64 3.13 1.60
C VAL A 14 10.15 3.30 1.29
N VAL A 15 9.26 3.13 2.28
CA VAL A 15 7.81 3.24 2.06
C VAL A 15 7.43 4.63 1.55
N TYR A 16 7.90 5.69 2.20
CA TYR A 16 7.63 7.07 1.76
C TYR A 16 8.21 7.35 0.38
N PHE A 17 9.51 7.08 0.20
CA PHE A 17 10.19 7.43 -1.04
C PHE A 17 9.57 6.72 -2.26
N TYR A 18 9.31 5.41 -2.17
CA TYR A 18 8.64 4.69 -3.26
C TYR A 18 7.16 5.07 -3.40
N GLY A 19 6.48 5.42 -2.31
CA GLY A 19 5.13 5.98 -2.35
C GLY A 19 5.07 7.31 -3.12
N GLY A 20 6.10 8.14 -3.00
CA GLY A 20 6.29 9.37 -3.78
C GLY A 20 6.68 9.08 -5.23
N LEU A 21 7.64 8.19 -5.46
CA LEU A 21 8.05 7.79 -6.81
C LEU A 21 6.87 7.24 -7.62
N ALA A 22 6.01 6.43 -6.99
CA ALA A 22 4.85 5.86 -7.65
C ALA A 22 3.77 6.91 -8.00
N LYS A 23 3.77 8.08 -7.34
CA LYS A 23 2.93 9.24 -7.68
C LYS A 23 3.44 10.02 -8.90
N ILE A 24 4.66 9.76 -9.37
CA ILE A 24 5.16 10.30 -10.64
C ILE A 24 4.59 9.46 -11.78
N ASN A 25 3.31 9.66 -12.06
CA ASN A 25 2.62 9.04 -13.19
C ASN A 25 1.61 10.03 -13.81
N PRO A 26 1.26 9.88 -15.10
CA PRO A 26 0.43 10.86 -15.81
C PRO A 26 -0.89 11.17 -15.11
N ASP A 27 -1.59 10.16 -14.60
CA ASP A 27 -2.91 10.33 -13.99
C ASP A 27 -2.83 11.07 -12.65
N TRP A 28 -1.82 10.77 -11.82
CA TRP A 28 -1.61 11.45 -10.56
C TRP A 28 -1.17 12.90 -10.74
N LEU A 29 -0.30 13.16 -11.71
CA LEU A 29 0.16 14.52 -12.02
C LEU A 29 -0.96 15.42 -12.55
N GLN A 30 -2.06 14.84 -13.02
CA GLN A 30 -3.30 15.54 -13.38
C GLN A 30 -4.33 15.62 -12.23
N ALA A 31 -3.91 15.21 -11.02
CA ALA A 31 -4.73 15.07 -9.82
C ALA A 31 -5.99 14.19 -10.01
N MET A 32 -6.01 13.32 -11.02
CA MET A 32 -7.22 12.65 -11.46
C MET A 32 -7.86 11.76 -10.37
N PRO A 33 -7.12 10.86 -9.69
CA PRO A 33 -7.71 10.03 -8.64
C PRO A 33 -8.27 10.88 -7.50
N LEU A 34 -7.59 11.98 -7.16
CA LEU A 34 -8.00 12.88 -6.08
C LEU A 34 -9.28 13.64 -6.45
N LYS A 35 -9.37 14.21 -7.66
CA LYS A 35 -10.60 14.86 -8.14
C LYS A 35 -11.80 13.92 -8.04
N MET A 36 -11.63 12.67 -8.49
CA MET A 36 -12.68 11.66 -8.37
C MET A 36 -13.05 11.36 -6.91
N TRP A 37 -12.07 11.21 -6.02
CA TRP A 37 -12.34 10.88 -4.62
C TRP A 37 -12.97 12.04 -3.84
N MET A 38 -12.59 13.28 -4.15
CA MET A 38 -13.15 14.48 -3.54
C MET A 38 -14.62 14.66 -3.93
N ASP A 39 -14.97 14.36 -5.18
CA ASP A 39 -16.35 14.39 -5.65
C ASP A 39 -17.27 13.45 -4.83
N TYR A 40 -16.78 12.27 -4.43
CA TYR A 40 -17.53 11.37 -3.53
C TYR A 40 -17.67 11.88 -2.09
N LYS A 41 -16.91 12.89 -1.69
CA LYS A 41 -16.79 13.37 -0.30
C LYS A 41 -17.30 14.80 -0.10
N LYS A 42 -17.84 15.43 -1.15
CA LYS A 42 -18.41 16.80 -1.13
C LYS A 42 -19.51 17.00 -0.09
N HIS A 43 -20.17 15.93 0.36
CA HIS A 43 -21.24 15.98 1.35
C HIS A 43 -20.78 16.05 2.82
N TYR A 44 -19.47 16.09 3.10
CA TYR A 44 -18.99 16.19 4.47
C TYR A 44 -19.34 17.56 5.08
N PHE A 45 -20.03 17.54 6.22
CA PHE A 45 -20.62 18.72 6.87
C PHE A 45 -19.64 19.90 7.03
N LEU A 46 -18.41 19.64 7.48
CA LEU A 46 -17.44 20.70 7.80
C LEU A 46 -16.45 21.01 6.67
N ILE A 47 -15.99 19.97 5.97
CA ILE A 47 -14.88 20.08 5.01
C ILE A 47 -15.32 19.93 3.55
N GLY A 48 -16.57 19.55 3.30
CA GLY A 48 -17.15 19.34 1.97
C GLY A 48 -16.99 20.54 1.03
N PRO A 49 -17.36 21.77 1.44
CA PRO A 49 -17.23 22.97 0.60
C PRO A 49 -15.79 23.33 0.20
N LEU A 50 -14.82 22.96 1.04
CA LEU A 50 -13.40 23.14 0.76
C LEU A 50 -12.91 22.05 -0.19
N ILE A 51 -13.21 20.79 0.13
CA ILE A 51 -12.79 19.62 -0.63
C ILE A 51 -13.35 19.61 -2.06
N SER A 52 -14.54 20.20 -2.27
CA SER A 52 -15.14 20.32 -3.60
C SER A 52 -14.40 21.27 -4.53
N GLN A 53 -13.44 22.06 -4.04
CA GLN A 53 -12.67 22.98 -4.88
C GLN A 53 -11.56 22.23 -5.64
N ASP A 54 -11.50 22.41 -6.95
CA ASP A 54 -10.53 21.72 -7.81
C ASP A 54 -9.07 21.91 -7.37
N TRP A 55 -8.71 23.12 -6.93
CA TRP A 55 -7.35 23.42 -6.49
C TRP A 55 -6.92 22.59 -5.28
N VAL A 56 -7.86 22.12 -4.44
CA VAL A 56 -7.55 21.25 -3.29
C VAL A 56 -7.06 19.89 -3.76
N ALA A 57 -7.67 19.32 -4.80
CA ALA A 57 -7.19 18.06 -5.38
C ALA A 57 -5.75 18.20 -5.92
N TRP A 58 -5.43 19.33 -6.58
CA TRP A 58 -4.08 19.63 -7.04
C TRP A 58 -3.10 19.81 -5.89
N LEU A 59 -3.46 20.58 -4.86
CA LEU A 59 -2.63 20.76 -3.67
C LEU A 59 -2.35 19.42 -2.98
N MET A 60 -3.35 18.55 -2.86
CA MET A 60 -3.17 17.22 -2.27
C MET A 60 -2.29 16.31 -3.14
N ALA A 61 -2.42 16.38 -4.47
CA ALA A 61 -1.64 15.56 -5.40
C ALA A 61 -0.15 15.89 -5.30
N TYR A 62 0.19 17.17 -5.42
CA TYR A 62 1.57 17.65 -5.42
C TYR A 62 2.14 17.74 -4.00
N GLY A 63 1.34 18.13 -3.01
CA GLY A 63 1.72 18.13 -1.61
C GLY A 63 2.04 16.73 -1.09
N GLY A 64 1.19 15.74 -1.40
CA GLY A 64 1.44 14.34 -1.07
C GLY A 64 2.68 13.77 -1.78
N LEU A 65 2.87 14.10 -3.06
CA LEU A 65 4.06 13.72 -3.82
C LEU A 65 5.34 14.30 -3.20
N LEU A 66 5.37 15.61 -2.94
CA LEU A 66 6.53 16.29 -2.38
C LEU A 66 6.85 15.81 -0.97
N LEU A 67 5.82 15.62 -0.12
CA LEU A 67 6.00 15.09 1.21
C LEU A 67 6.63 13.70 1.14
N ASP A 68 6.05 12.79 0.37
CA ASP A 68 6.51 11.41 0.30
C ASP A 68 7.96 11.28 -0.21
N LEU A 69 8.34 12.12 -1.18
CA LEU A 69 9.72 12.13 -1.71
C LEU A 69 10.74 12.76 -0.75
N SER A 70 10.33 13.66 0.15
CA SER A 70 11.28 14.52 0.88
C SER A 70 11.29 14.35 2.40
N VAL A 71 10.17 13.92 2.99
CA VAL A 71 9.94 14.03 4.45
C VAL A 71 10.96 13.25 5.27
N VAL A 72 11.38 12.08 4.79
CA VAL A 72 12.35 11.22 5.48
C VAL A 72 13.70 11.91 5.56
N PHE A 73 14.15 12.56 4.47
CA PHE A 73 15.40 13.31 4.46
C PHE A 73 15.33 14.46 5.47
N PHE A 74 14.21 15.19 5.53
CA PHE A 74 14.04 16.25 6.53
C PHE A 74 13.92 15.73 7.98
N LEU A 75 13.41 14.53 8.19
CA LEU A 75 13.38 13.89 9.52
C LEU A 75 14.78 13.46 9.99
N LEU A 76 15.67 13.08 9.07
CA LEU A 76 17.05 12.71 9.40
C LEU A 76 17.83 13.92 9.94
N PHE A 77 17.66 15.10 9.36
CA PHE A 77 18.39 16.31 9.79
C PHE A 77 17.76 16.97 11.03
N LYS A 78 18.57 17.12 12.10
CA LYS A 78 18.11 17.67 13.39
C LYS A 78 17.42 19.03 13.29
N ARG A 79 17.88 19.92 12.40
CA ARG A 79 17.35 21.29 12.24
C ARG A 79 15.96 21.33 11.62
N THR A 80 15.64 20.40 10.73
CA THR A 80 14.37 20.37 9.97
C THR A 80 13.36 19.40 10.56
N ARG A 81 13.78 18.52 11.47
CA ARG A 81 12.99 17.40 11.98
C ARG A 81 11.64 17.79 12.61
N LEU A 82 11.59 18.87 13.40
CA LEU A 82 10.34 19.32 14.01
C LEU A 82 9.34 19.83 12.98
N TRP A 83 9.83 20.56 11.96
CA TRP A 83 9.02 21.00 10.83
C TRP A 83 8.50 19.81 10.04
N ALA A 84 9.37 18.84 9.73
CA ALA A 84 9.00 17.61 9.05
C ALA A 84 7.94 16.81 9.84
N LEU A 85 8.09 16.69 11.16
CA LEU A 85 7.08 16.07 12.02
C LEU A 85 5.75 16.81 11.95
N GLY A 86 5.76 18.15 11.95
CA GLY A 86 4.56 18.97 11.76
C GLY A 86 3.84 18.64 10.44
N PHE A 87 4.58 18.53 9.33
CA PHE A 87 4.04 18.14 8.04
C PHE A 87 3.53 16.70 8.00
N VAL A 88 4.24 15.74 8.62
CA VAL A 88 3.79 14.35 8.78
C VAL A 88 2.47 14.30 9.52
N LEU A 89 2.39 14.98 10.67
CA LEU A 89 1.17 15.05 11.48
C LEU A 89 0.01 15.62 10.67
N PHE A 90 0.22 16.78 10.04
CA PHE A 90 -0.80 17.41 9.19
C PHE A 90 -1.28 16.47 8.08
N PHE A 91 -0.35 15.88 7.32
CA PHE A 91 -0.68 14.98 6.22
C PHE A 91 -1.48 13.74 6.66
N HIS A 92 -1.03 13.07 7.72
CA HIS A 92 -1.69 11.85 8.21
C HIS A 92 -3.03 12.13 8.89
N LEU A 93 -3.16 13.24 9.60
CA LEU A 93 -4.43 13.67 10.16
C LEU A 93 -5.43 14.03 9.04
N THR A 94 -4.99 14.75 8.01
CA THR A 94 -5.82 15.01 6.82
C THR A 94 -6.20 13.71 6.11
N ASN A 95 -5.29 12.76 5.95
CA ASN A 95 -5.61 11.45 5.37
C ASN A 95 -6.60 10.65 6.23
N THR A 96 -6.50 10.73 7.55
CA THR A 96 -7.43 10.08 8.47
C THR A 96 -8.82 10.69 8.33
N LEU A 97 -8.90 12.02 8.32
CA LEU A 97 -10.16 12.76 8.22
C LEU A 97 -10.86 12.53 6.87
N ILE A 98 -10.10 12.55 5.77
CA ILE A 98 -10.65 12.49 4.42
C ILE A 98 -10.78 11.04 3.93
N PHE A 99 -9.72 10.24 4.02
CA PHE A 99 -9.65 8.94 3.34
C PHE A 99 -9.84 7.72 4.25
N GLN A 100 -9.78 7.88 5.57
CA GLN A 100 -10.00 6.79 6.54
C GLN A 100 -9.19 5.51 6.22
N ILE A 101 -7.88 5.66 5.97
CA ILE A 101 -6.97 4.58 5.50
C ILE A 101 -6.56 3.62 6.65
N GLY A 102 -7.45 3.38 7.62
CA GLY A 102 -7.22 2.47 8.74
C GLY A 102 -6.06 2.86 9.65
N ILE A 103 -5.23 1.88 10.02
CA ILE A 103 -4.12 2.04 10.99
C ILE A 103 -2.94 2.84 10.46
N PHE A 104 -2.80 2.94 9.12
CA PHE A 104 -1.59 3.45 8.48
C PHE A 104 -1.19 4.87 8.93
N PRO A 105 -2.09 5.86 9.00
CA PRO A 105 -1.72 7.21 9.43
C PRO A 105 -1.16 7.25 10.87
N TRP A 106 -1.78 6.50 11.78
CA TRP A 106 -1.37 6.42 13.17
C TRP A 106 -0.01 5.72 13.34
N LEU A 107 0.18 4.62 12.62
CA LEU A 107 1.45 3.90 12.61
C LEU A 107 2.57 4.79 12.08
N SER A 108 2.32 5.53 11.00
CA SER A 108 3.31 6.41 10.40
C SER A 108 3.72 7.57 11.31
N ILE A 109 2.75 8.19 12.00
CA ILE A 109 3.02 9.20 13.02
C ILE A 109 3.86 8.61 14.17
N ALA A 110 3.49 7.44 14.67
CA ALA A 110 4.22 6.78 15.76
C ALA A 110 5.66 6.42 15.35
N LEU A 111 5.85 5.85 14.16
CA LEU A 111 7.17 5.49 13.63
C LEU A 111 8.04 6.72 13.35
N SER A 112 7.44 7.88 13.04
CA SER A 112 8.18 9.14 12.86
C SER A 112 8.90 9.58 14.14
N LEU A 113 8.43 9.13 15.32
CA LEU A 113 9.11 9.39 16.59
C LEU A 113 10.46 8.67 16.70
N LEU A 114 10.70 7.61 15.91
CA LEU A 114 12.00 6.93 15.86
C LEU A 114 13.13 7.82 15.32
N PHE A 115 12.81 8.92 14.64
CA PHE A 115 13.79 9.90 14.18
C PHE A 115 14.24 10.86 15.27
N PHE A 116 13.56 10.87 16.43
CA PHE A 116 13.91 11.72 17.56
C PHE A 116 14.85 11.00 18.53
N GLU A 117 15.65 11.80 19.24
CA GLU A 117 16.52 11.24 20.26
C GLU A 117 15.69 10.67 21.43
N PRO A 118 16.10 9.54 22.03
CA PRO A 118 15.41 8.95 23.18
C PRO A 118 15.29 9.89 24.39
N ASN A 119 16.09 10.97 24.40
CA ASN A 119 16.07 11.98 25.44
C ASN A 119 14.80 12.84 25.38
N LEU A 120 14.16 13.00 24.21
CA LEU A 120 13.00 13.87 24.07
C LEU A 120 11.82 13.36 24.91
N PRO A 121 11.37 12.08 24.81
CA PRO A 121 10.37 11.56 25.73
C PRO A 121 10.77 11.66 27.21
N ARG A 122 12.05 11.44 27.52
CA ARG A 122 12.58 11.54 28.90
C ARG A 122 12.48 12.97 29.45
N GLN A 123 12.77 13.98 28.65
CA GLN A 123 12.66 15.40 29.01
C GLN A 123 11.21 15.82 29.26
N TRP A 124 10.26 15.33 28.47
CA TRP A 124 8.83 15.62 28.66
C TRP A 124 8.32 15.04 29.97
N VAL A 125 8.69 13.78 30.27
CA VAL A 125 8.39 13.14 31.54
C VAL A 125 9.03 13.90 32.71
N GLN A 126 10.28 14.35 32.57
CA GLN A 126 10.95 15.17 33.59
C GLN A 126 10.25 16.51 33.81
N GLY A 127 9.79 17.19 32.76
CA GLY A 127 9.01 18.43 32.88
C GLY A 127 7.64 18.24 33.55
N LEU A 128 7.05 17.04 33.45
CA LEU A 128 5.78 16.68 34.10
C LEU A 128 5.96 16.10 35.51
N ARG A 129 7.16 15.62 35.85
CA ARG A 129 7.52 15.03 37.15
C ARG A 129 7.18 15.96 38.31
N GLY A 130 7.38 17.27 38.14
CA GLY A 130 7.02 18.29 39.15
C GLY A 130 5.55 18.71 39.18
N ARG A 131 4.73 18.32 38.19
CA ARG A 131 3.31 18.71 38.10
C ARG A 131 2.37 17.61 38.56
N PHE A 132 2.76 16.34 38.43
CA PHE A 132 1.91 15.20 38.76
C PHE A 132 2.68 14.09 39.51
N LYS A 133 2.39 13.90 40.81
CA LYS A 133 3.00 12.86 41.66
C LYS A 133 2.82 11.42 41.16
N ARG A 134 1.87 11.15 40.27
CA ARG A 134 1.72 9.83 39.60
C ARG A 134 2.78 9.62 38.52
N VAL A 135 3.08 10.67 37.74
CA VAL A 135 4.09 10.65 36.67
C VAL A 135 5.48 10.50 37.26
N GLU A 136 5.74 11.19 38.38
CA GLU A 136 7.01 11.07 39.12
C GLU A 136 7.30 9.65 39.58
N ARG A 137 6.36 9.03 40.30
CA ARG A 137 6.51 7.64 40.76
C ARG A 137 6.67 6.65 39.61
N TRP A 138 5.97 6.87 38.48
CA TRP A 138 6.13 6.04 37.29
C TRP A 138 7.52 6.21 36.67
N ALA A 139 7.99 7.45 36.53
CA ALA A 139 9.28 7.78 35.95
C ALA A 139 10.44 7.19 36.76
N GLU A 140 10.38 7.27 38.10
CA GLU A 140 11.36 6.68 39.01
C GLU A 140 11.45 5.16 38.87
N ARG A 141 10.30 4.48 38.86
CA ARG A 141 10.25 3.03 38.66
C ARG A 141 10.82 2.62 37.30
N TRP A 142 10.52 3.40 36.27
CA TRP A 142 11.04 3.15 34.93
C TRP A 142 12.56 3.38 34.85
N GLN A 143 13.06 4.48 35.42
CA GLN A 143 14.49 4.76 35.50
C GLN A 143 15.25 3.69 36.29
N ALA A 144 14.70 3.22 37.41
CA ALA A 144 15.28 2.13 38.19
C ALA A 144 15.39 0.83 37.38
N LYS A 145 14.35 0.49 36.60
CA LYS A 145 14.39 -0.68 35.69
C LYS A 145 15.44 -0.53 34.59
N VAL A 146 15.55 0.65 33.99
CA VAL A 146 16.54 0.92 32.94
C VAL A 146 17.96 0.82 33.51
N ALA A 147 18.22 1.46 34.65
CA ALA A 147 19.52 1.40 35.33
C ALA A 147 19.91 -0.03 35.73
N ALA A 148 18.95 -0.84 36.19
CA ALA A 148 19.17 -2.25 36.49
C ALA A 148 19.49 -3.10 35.22
N THR A 149 19.05 -2.65 34.04
CA THR A 149 19.30 -3.33 32.75
C THR A 149 20.62 -2.88 32.10
N GLU A 150 21.01 -1.62 32.32
CA GLU A 150 22.29 -1.04 31.84
C GLU A 150 23.53 -1.59 32.58
N ALA A 151 23.35 -2.42 33.62
CA ALA A 151 24.43 -3.05 34.38
C ALA A 151 25.21 -4.14 33.60
N SER A 152 24.83 -4.44 32.36
CA SER A 152 25.60 -5.33 31.47
C SER A 152 26.62 -4.51 30.67
N ASN A 153 27.88 -4.96 30.59
CA ASN A 153 28.87 -4.29 29.76
C ASN A 153 28.40 -4.35 28.30
N ILE A 154 28.31 -3.19 27.65
CA ILE A 154 27.89 -3.07 26.25
C ILE A 154 28.80 -3.90 25.34
N GLU A 155 30.06 -4.09 25.72
CA GLU A 155 31.06 -4.91 25.01
C GLU A 155 30.76 -6.41 25.04
N ASP A 156 30.02 -6.91 26.05
CA ASP A 156 29.65 -8.32 26.18
C ASP A 156 28.45 -8.70 25.29
N LEU A 157 27.78 -7.71 24.71
CA LEU A 157 26.65 -7.94 23.82
C LEU A 157 27.12 -8.63 22.52
N TRP A 158 26.39 -9.67 22.09
CA TRP A 158 26.73 -10.48 20.90
C TRP A 158 26.92 -9.64 19.63
N GLN A 159 26.26 -8.49 19.52
CA GLN A 159 26.36 -7.60 18.37
C GLN A 159 27.74 -6.92 18.23
N TYR A 160 28.54 -6.87 19.30
CA TYR A 160 29.87 -6.26 19.29
C TYR A 160 31.00 -7.29 19.08
N GLN A 161 30.70 -8.58 19.23
CA GLN A 161 31.68 -9.63 18.98
C GLN A 161 32.09 -9.66 17.50
N TYR A 162 33.40 -9.75 17.24
CA TYR A 162 33.98 -9.68 15.90
C TYR A 162 33.39 -10.71 14.92
N THR A 163 33.13 -11.93 15.41
CA THR A 163 32.54 -13.04 14.65
C THR A 163 31.20 -12.65 14.03
N TYR A 164 30.31 -12.04 14.82
CA TYR A 164 28.97 -11.68 14.36
C TYR A 164 28.93 -10.37 13.59
N ARG A 165 29.89 -9.47 13.82
CA ARG A 165 29.92 -8.15 13.16
C ARG A 165 29.89 -8.24 11.64
N LYS A 166 30.69 -9.13 11.04
CA LYS A 166 30.71 -9.32 9.57
C LYS A 166 29.39 -9.88 9.05
N TRP A 167 28.81 -10.86 9.74
CA TRP A 167 27.51 -11.43 9.39
C TRP A 167 26.39 -10.40 9.48
N ILE A 168 26.35 -9.62 10.56
CA ILE A 168 25.38 -8.52 10.72
C ILE A 168 25.50 -7.55 9.56
N GLN A 169 26.71 -7.12 9.20
CA GLN A 169 26.92 -6.19 8.07
C GLN A 169 26.43 -6.77 6.74
N TRP A 170 26.72 -8.05 6.45
CA TRP A 170 26.21 -8.73 5.26
C TRP A 170 24.68 -8.83 5.25
N CYS A 171 24.08 -9.26 6.36
CA CYS A 171 22.62 -9.33 6.48
C CYS A 171 21.96 -7.96 6.28
N LEU A 172 22.52 -6.90 6.88
CA LEU A 172 22.02 -5.54 6.71
C LEU A 172 22.17 -5.06 5.27
N ALA A 173 23.31 -5.33 4.62
CA ALA A 173 23.52 -4.98 3.21
C ALA A 173 22.51 -5.70 2.30
N LEU A 174 22.29 -7.00 2.51
CA LEU A 174 21.29 -7.78 1.77
C LEU A 174 19.87 -7.27 1.99
N LEU A 175 19.51 -6.91 3.23
CA LEU A 175 18.20 -6.32 3.53
C LEU A 175 18.00 -4.97 2.86
N VAL A 176 19.00 -4.08 2.91
CA VAL A 176 18.96 -2.79 2.23
C VAL A 176 18.83 -2.98 0.72
N LEU A 177 19.63 -3.88 0.14
CA LEU A 177 19.58 -4.22 -1.28
C LEU A 177 18.21 -4.77 -1.68
N PHE A 178 17.64 -5.70 -0.90
CA PHE A 178 16.32 -6.26 -1.16
C PHE A 178 15.23 -5.18 -1.10
N HIS A 179 15.18 -4.38 -0.04
CA HIS A 179 14.11 -3.39 0.13
C HIS A 179 14.21 -2.19 -0.82
N THR A 180 15.37 -1.92 -1.41
CA THR A 180 15.53 -0.94 -2.49
C THR A 180 15.25 -1.55 -3.87
N SER A 181 15.75 -2.75 -4.16
CA SER A 181 15.58 -3.34 -5.50
C SER A 181 14.19 -3.97 -5.71
N TYR A 182 13.61 -4.61 -4.70
CA TYR A 182 12.37 -5.38 -4.86
C TYR A 182 11.13 -4.54 -5.25
N PRO A 183 10.94 -3.31 -4.73
CA PRO A 183 9.89 -2.42 -5.22
C PRO A 183 10.00 -2.09 -6.71
N LEU A 184 11.22 -2.08 -7.26
CA LEU A 184 11.48 -1.76 -8.66
C LEU A 184 11.14 -2.93 -9.60
N ARG A 185 10.91 -4.15 -9.09
CA ARG A 185 10.74 -5.36 -9.91
C ARG A 185 9.71 -5.24 -11.02
N HIS A 186 8.67 -4.43 -10.78
CA HIS A 186 7.59 -4.18 -11.72
C HIS A 186 8.05 -3.50 -13.03
N HIS A 187 9.24 -2.90 -13.06
CA HIS A 187 9.82 -2.35 -14.28
C HIS A 187 10.38 -3.43 -15.22
N PHE A 188 10.60 -4.65 -14.73
CA PHE A 188 11.04 -5.79 -15.53
C PHE A 188 9.87 -6.64 -16.03
N ILE A 189 8.65 -6.35 -15.58
CA ILE A 189 7.43 -7.01 -16.07
C ILE A 189 6.79 -6.06 -17.09
N PRO A 190 6.56 -6.51 -18.33
CA PRO A 190 5.93 -5.66 -19.33
C PRO A 190 4.48 -5.32 -18.94
N GLY A 191 4.00 -4.17 -19.42
CA GLY A 191 2.65 -3.70 -19.17
C GLY A 191 2.53 -2.63 -18.09
N ASN A 192 1.35 -2.04 -17.99
CA ASN A 192 1.08 -0.99 -17.01
C ASN A 192 0.65 -1.61 -15.68
N VAL A 193 1.49 -1.48 -14.64
CA VAL A 193 1.27 -2.05 -13.30
C VAL A 193 -0.03 -1.57 -12.64
N THR A 194 -0.51 -0.35 -12.98
CA THR A 194 -1.81 0.13 -12.49
C THR A 194 -2.99 -0.59 -13.13
N TRP A 195 -2.77 -1.21 -14.29
CA TRP A 195 -3.73 -2.02 -15.02
C TRP A 195 -3.58 -3.50 -14.66
N THR A 196 -2.40 -4.09 -14.87
CA THR A 196 -2.17 -5.54 -14.75
C THR A 196 -2.05 -6.03 -13.30
N GLU A 197 -1.80 -5.13 -12.33
CA GLU A 197 -1.51 -5.48 -10.93
C GLU A 197 -0.20 -6.27 -10.71
N GLU A 198 0.51 -6.62 -11.78
CA GLU A 198 1.75 -7.38 -11.71
C GLU A 198 2.86 -6.52 -11.12
N GLY A 199 3.56 -7.03 -10.12
CA GLY A 199 4.55 -6.23 -9.40
C GLY A 199 3.95 -5.16 -8.46
N HIS A 200 2.61 -5.04 -8.34
CA HIS A 200 1.97 -4.01 -7.52
C HIS A 200 2.17 -4.20 -6.00
N ARG A 201 2.11 -5.43 -5.50
CA ARG A 201 2.38 -5.73 -4.09
C ARG A 201 3.85 -5.45 -3.77
N PHE A 202 4.18 -4.97 -2.58
CA PHE A 202 5.58 -4.64 -2.20
C PHE A 202 6.30 -3.58 -3.05
N SER A 203 5.62 -2.88 -3.97
CA SER A 203 6.18 -1.70 -4.68
C SER A 203 5.72 -0.37 -4.08
N TRP A 204 5.09 -0.42 -2.89
CA TRP A 204 4.64 0.74 -2.11
C TRP A 204 3.69 1.69 -2.86
N ARG A 205 2.96 1.15 -3.83
CA ARG A 205 2.03 1.86 -4.72
C ARG A 205 0.66 2.08 -4.09
N MET A 206 0.59 2.67 -2.90
CA MET A 206 -0.67 2.83 -2.17
C MET A 206 -1.50 4.02 -2.66
N MET A 207 -2.82 3.81 -2.79
CA MET A 207 -3.79 4.87 -3.12
C MET A 207 -3.35 5.75 -4.31
N LEU A 208 -3.18 5.14 -5.49
CA LEU A 208 -2.78 5.85 -6.71
C LEU A 208 -3.85 5.88 -7.79
N ARG A 209 -4.88 5.04 -7.68
CA ARG A 209 -5.87 4.83 -8.74
C ARG A 209 -7.23 4.42 -8.20
N SER A 210 -8.26 4.65 -9.00
CA SER A 210 -9.58 4.05 -8.84
C SER A 210 -9.82 3.07 -10.00
N LYS A 211 -10.09 1.80 -9.68
CA LYS A 211 -10.55 0.80 -10.65
C LYS A 211 -11.99 0.42 -10.35
N ARG A 212 -12.78 0.23 -11.39
CA ARG A 212 -14.13 -0.35 -11.32
C ARG A 212 -14.21 -1.47 -12.32
N GLY A 213 -14.70 -2.62 -11.90
CA GLY A 213 -14.81 -3.79 -12.75
C GLY A 213 -16.18 -4.43 -12.62
N ALA A 214 -16.60 -5.07 -13.70
CA ALA A 214 -17.77 -5.93 -13.75
C ALA A 214 -17.55 -7.01 -14.81
N GLY A 215 -18.20 -8.15 -14.62
CA GLY A 215 -18.06 -9.26 -15.55
C GLY A 215 -18.95 -10.45 -15.20
N SER A 216 -18.69 -11.56 -15.88
CA SER A 216 -19.33 -12.84 -15.64
C SER A 216 -18.37 -13.99 -15.88
N PHE A 217 -18.57 -15.08 -15.14
CA PHE A 217 -17.88 -16.34 -15.37
C PHE A 217 -18.81 -17.33 -16.08
N LYS A 218 -18.22 -18.12 -16.97
CA LYS A 218 -18.85 -19.25 -17.66
C LYS A 218 -18.01 -20.49 -17.37
N VAL A 219 -18.64 -21.53 -16.85
CA VAL A 219 -18.04 -22.87 -16.69
C VAL A 219 -18.55 -23.73 -17.83
N VAL A 220 -17.66 -24.48 -18.47
CA VAL A 220 -17.96 -25.41 -19.56
C VAL A 220 -17.49 -26.78 -19.14
N ASP A 221 -18.37 -27.78 -19.27
CA ASP A 221 -18.02 -29.20 -19.16
C ASP A 221 -18.05 -29.79 -20.58
N PRO A 222 -16.89 -29.97 -21.22
CA PRO A 222 -16.81 -30.53 -22.56
C PRO A 222 -17.30 -31.99 -22.64
N ALA A 223 -17.16 -32.78 -21.56
CA ALA A 223 -17.55 -34.18 -21.54
C ALA A 223 -19.08 -34.36 -21.53
N ARG A 224 -19.80 -33.42 -20.90
CA ARG A 224 -21.27 -33.41 -20.83
C ARG A 224 -21.94 -32.47 -21.83
N GLU A 225 -21.16 -31.69 -22.57
CA GLU A 225 -21.63 -30.59 -23.43
C GLU A 225 -22.48 -29.56 -22.66
N GLU A 226 -22.21 -29.38 -21.38
CA GLU A 226 -22.96 -28.48 -20.49
C GLU A 226 -22.25 -27.15 -20.27
N GLN A 227 -23.03 -26.07 -20.14
CA GLN A 227 -22.51 -24.74 -19.84
C GLN A 227 -23.28 -24.11 -18.69
N PHE A 228 -22.55 -23.63 -17.69
CA PHE A 228 -23.08 -23.02 -16.50
C PHE A 228 -22.71 -21.54 -16.43
N LYS A 229 -23.72 -20.69 -16.29
CA LYS A 229 -23.52 -19.27 -16.02
C LYS A 229 -23.48 -19.05 -14.51
N ILE A 230 -22.37 -18.52 -14.00
CA ILE A 230 -22.17 -18.38 -12.56
C ILE A 230 -22.73 -17.07 -12.05
N ARG A 231 -23.56 -17.15 -11.01
CA ARG A 231 -24.00 -16.00 -10.22
C ARG A 231 -23.03 -15.78 -9.06
N ILE A 232 -22.19 -14.76 -9.18
CA ILE A 232 -21.09 -14.51 -8.22
C ILE A 232 -21.57 -14.26 -6.79
N ASN A 233 -22.73 -13.62 -6.63
CA ASN A 233 -23.30 -13.30 -5.33
C ASN A 233 -23.69 -14.55 -4.52
N ASP A 234 -23.76 -15.72 -5.15
CA ASP A 234 -24.02 -16.99 -4.46
C ASP A 234 -22.75 -17.50 -3.72
N TYR A 235 -21.58 -16.95 -4.06
CA TYR A 235 -20.27 -17.39 -3.56
C TYR A 235 -19.52 -16.31 -2.77
N LEU A 236 -19.60 -15.06 -3.24
CA LEU A 236 -18.84 -13.94 -2.72
C LEU A 236 -19.76 -12.85 -2.22
N ASN A 237 -19.37 -12.20 -1.12
CA ASN A 237 -20.05 -10.99 -0.67
C ASN A 237 -19.72 -9.79 -1.60
N SER A 238 -20.40 -8.67 -1.38
CA SER A 238 -20.28 -7.47 -2.21
C SER A 238 -18.87 -6.86 -2.21
N ASP A 239 -18.15 -6.93 -1.09
CA ASP A 239 -16.79 -6.40 -0.96
C ASP A 239 -15.76 -7.28 -1.68
N GLN A 240 -15.87 -8.60 -1.53
CA GLN A 240 -15.06 -9.58 -2.25
C GLN A 240 -15.28 -9.46 -3.76
N THR A 241 -16.54 -9.40 -4.20
CA THR A 241 -16.91 -9.25 -5.61
C THR A 241 -16.32 -7.97 -6.21
N ARG A 242 -16.50 -6.83 -5.52
CA ARG A 242 -15.96 -5.54 -5.96
C ARG A 242 -14.43 -5.58 -6.10
N LYS A 243 -13.75 -6.25 -5.18
CA LYS A 243 -12.29 -6.38 -5.22
C LYS A 243 -11.84 -7.33 -6.34
N MET A 244 -12.47 -8.49 -6.46
CA MET A 244 -12.17 -9.52 -7.47
C MET A 244 -12.18 -8.93 -8.88
N TRP A 245 -13.23 -8.21 -9.27
CA TRP A 245 -13.34 -7.67 -10.63
C TRP A 245 -12.24 -6.70 -11.06
N THR A 246 -11.43 -6.21 -10.12
CA THR A 246 -10.35 -5.26 -10.41
C THR A 246 -8.95 -5.86 -10.28
N HIS A 247 -8.83 -7.14 -9.87
CA HIS A 247 -7.56 -7.79 -9.57
C HIS A 247 -7.48 -9.15 -10.31
N PRO A 248 -6.55 -9.34 -11.27
CA PRO A 248 -6.50 -10.54 -12.08
C PRO A 248 -6.20 -11.78 -11.24
N ASP A 249 -5.31 -11.66 -10.25
CA ASP A 249 -4.99 -12.77 -9.35
C ASP A 249 -6.22 -13.28 -8.59
N MET A 250 -7.15 -12.39 -8.23
CA MET A 250 -8.41 -12.77 -7.59
C MET A 250 -9.42 -13.37 -8.56
N ILE A 251 -9.47 -12.91 -9.82
CA ILE A 251 -10.28 -13.51 -10.89
C ILE A 251 -9.81 -14.96 -11.12
N LEU A 252 -8.49 -15.16 -11.23
CA LEU A 252 -7.89 -16.48 -11.40
C LEU A 252 -8.11 -17.39 -10.18
N GLN A 253 -7.94 -16.86 -8.96
CA GLN A 253 -8.26 -17.59 -7.73
C GLN A 253 -9.71 -18.06 -7.70
N PHE A 254 -10.65 -17.21 -8.17
CA PHE A 254 -12.06 -17.59 -8.24
C PHE A 254 -12.33 -18.64 -9.32
N ALA A 255 -11.62 -18.59 -10.45
CA ALA A 255 -11.70 -19.63 -11.48
C ALA A 255 -11.27 -21.01 -10.94
N HIS A 256 -10.12 -21.09 -10.26
CA HIS A 256 -9.67 -22.33 -9.62
C HIS A 256 -10.60 -22.80 -8.49
N PHE A 257 -11.26 -21.88 -7.80
CA PHE A 257 -12.29 -22.23 -6.82
C PHE A 257 -13.50 -22.90 -7.51
N LEU A 258 -13.97 -22.36 -8.64
CA LEU A 258 -15.04 -22.98 -9.42
C LEU A 258 -14.61 -24.34 -9.95
N GLU A 259 -13.38 -24.47 -10.46
CA GLU A 259 -12.77 -25.73 -10.90
C GLU A 259 -12.91 -26.82 -9.82
N LYS A 260 -12.41 -26.51 -8.62
CA LYS A 260 -12.46 -27.42 -7.49
C LYS A 260 -13.88 -27.80 -7.09
N LYS A 261 -14.80 -26.82 -7.06
CA LYS A 261 -16.19 -27.03 -6.65
C LYS A 261 -16.93 -27.98 -7.60
N PHE A 262 -16.87 -27.73 -8.90
CA PHE A 262 -17.55 -28.57 -9.89
C PHE A 262 -16.92 -29.96 -9.96
N ARG A 263 -15.61 -30.09 -9.71
CA ARG A 263 -14.97 -31.40 -9.53
C ARG A 263 -15.49 -32.17 -8.34
N GLU A 264 -15.77 -31.51 -7.22
CA GLU A 264 -16.44 -32.13 -6.06
C GLU A 264 -17.90 -32.55 -6.38
N GLU A 265 -18.54 -31.90 -7.35
CA GLU A 265 -19.87 -32.24 -7.88
C GLU A 265 -19.83 -33.33 -8.98
N GLY A 266 -18.64 -33.84 -9.31
CA GLY A 266 -18.45 -34.94 -10.26
C GLY A 266 -18.21 -34.51 -11.71
N HIS A 267 -17.82 -33.25 -11.96
CA HIS A 267 -17.35 -32.77 -13.26
C HIS A 267 -15.81 -32.82 -13.30
N GLU A 268 -15.20 -33.76 -14.03
CA GLU A 268 -13.76 -34.00 -13.93
C GLU A 268 -12.89 -33.06 -14.76
N ASP A 269 -13.35 -32.63 -15.94
CA ASP A 269 -12.59 -31.84 -16.90
C ASP A 269 -13.38 -30.58 -17.26
N ILE A 270 -13.26 -29.53 -16.43
CA ILE A 270 -14.00 -28.29 -16.65
C ILE A 270 -13.10 -27.14 -17.04
N GLU A 271 -13.63 -26.31 -17.91
CA GLU A 271 -12.99 -25.09 -18.38
C GLU A 271 -13.74 -23.89 -17.79
N VAL A 272 -12.99 -22.87 -17.36
CA VAL A 272 -13.54 -21.67 -16.75
C VAL A 272 -13.10 -20.43 -17.51
N TYR A 273 -14.07 -19.74 -18.10
CA TYR A 273 -13.86 -18.52 -18.87
C TYR A 273 -14.44 -17.31 -18.14
N ALA A 274 -13.80 -16.15 -18.30
CA ALA A 274 -14.27 -14.90 -17.71
C ALA A 274 -14.36 -13.78 -18.76
N ASP A 275 -15.54 -13.15 -18.88
CA ASP A 275 -15.69 -11.88 -19.61
C ASP A 275 -15.74 -10.75 -18.58
N VAL A 276 -14.62 -10.04 -18.44
CA VAL A 276 -14.45 -8.98 -17.45
C VAL A 276 -14.06 -7.68 -18.14
N ARG A 277 -14.72 -6.59 -17.75
CA ARG A 277 -14.40 -5.25 -18.20
C ARG A 277 -14.05 -4.37 -17.02
N VAL A 278 -13.02 -3.54 -17.19
CA VAL A 278 -12.50 -2.66 -16.14
C VAL A 278 -12.36 -1.24 -16.65
N SER A 279 -12.70 -0.28 -15.80
CA SER A 279 -12.42 1.15 -15.93
C SER A 279 -11.26 1.51 -14.99
N LEU A 280 -10.34 2.35 -15.48
CA LEU A 280 -9.22 2.90 -14.71
C LEU A 280 -9.29 4.43 -14.68
N ASN A 281 -9.33 5.01 -13.49
CA ASN A 281 -9.35 6.46 -13.24
C ASN A 281 -10.43 7.18 -14.05
N GLY A 282 -11.65 6.62 -14.06
CA GLY A 282 -12.83 7.24 -14.66
C GLY A 282 -12.96 7.06 -16.18
N ARG A 283 -11.97 6.48 -16.85
CA ARG A 283 -12.04 6.15 -18.29
C ARG A 283 -13.16 5.13 -18.58
N LYS A 284 -13.51 4.98 -19.87
CA LYS A 284 -14.48 3.97 -20.31
C LYS A 284 -14.01 2.56 -19.92
N HIS A 285 -14.98 1.66 -19.71
CA HIS A 285 -14.67 0.26 -19.46
C HIS A 285 -14.13 -0.38 -20.74
N GLN A 286 -13.08 -1.18 -20.60
CA GLN A 286 -12.48 -1.97 -21.68
C GLN A 286 -12.29 -3.41 -21.21
N LYS A 287 -12.14 -4.34 -22.16
CA LYS A 287 -11.88 -5.75 -21.83
C LYS A 287 -10.61 -5.86 -21.01
N TYR A 288 -10.67 -6.69 -19.98
CA TYR A 288 -9.59 -6.82 -19.00
C TYR A 288 -8.90 -8.18 -19.08
N ILE A 289 -9.69 -9.23 -19.19
CA ILE A 289 -9.25 -10.61 -19.33
C ILE A 289 -9.66 -11.12 -20.70
N ASP A 290 -8.82 -11.93 -21.33
CA ASP A 290 -9.16 -12.61 -22.58
C ASP A 290 -10.27 -13.64 -22.34
N PRO A 291 -11.48 -13.45 -22.90
CA PRO A 291 -12.59 -14.38 -22.70
C PRO A 291 -12.42 -15.71 -23.43
N ALA A 292 -11.41 -15.85 -24.30
CA ALA A 292 -11.11 -17.09 -25.01
C ALA A 292 -10.10 -18.00 -24.28
N VAL A 293 -9.47 -17.50 -23.21
CA VAL A 293 -8.52 -18.29 -22.43
C VAL A 293 -9.25 -19.04 -21.31
N ASP A 294 -9.02 -20.35 -21.25
CA ASP A 294 -9.40 -21.16 -20.11
C ASP A 294 -8.50 -20.85 -18.91
N LEU A 295 -9.10 -20.34 -17.83
CA LEU A 295 -8.39 -19.91 -16.64
C LEU A 295 -7.99 -21.07 -15.73
N THR A 296 -8.55 -22.29 -15.88
CA THR A 296 -8.14 -23.45 -15.05
C THR A 296 -6.74 -23.95 -15.43
N ALA A 297 -6.38 -23.83 -16.72
CA ALA A 297 -5.05 -24.18 -17.23
C ALA A 297 -3.95 -23.15 -16.87
N VAL A 298 -4.32 -22.01 -16.28
CA VAL A 298 -3.42 -20.88 -16.07
C VAL A 298 -2.92 -20.82 -14.63
N GLN A 299 -1.64 -20.45 -14.44
CA GLN A 299 -1.07 -20.25 -13.11
C GLN A 299 -0.56 -18.82 -12.92
N TRP A 300 -0.75 -18.27 -11.72
CA TRP A 300 -0.27 -16.92 -11.38
C TRP A 300 1.26 -16.90 -11.29
N SER A 301 1.89 -15.97 -12.01
CA SER A 301 3.32 -15.72 -11.89
C SER A 301 3.59 -14.38 -11.21
N TRP A 302 4.49 -14.38 -10.21
CA TRP A 302 4.88 -13.16 -9.50
C TRP A 302 5.95 -12.33 -10.23
N PHE A 303 6.59 -12.92 -11.24
CA PHE A 303 7.79 -12.39 -11.90
C PHE A 303 7.67 -12.32 -13.43
N ARG A 304 6.53 -12.71 -13.99
CA ARG A 304 6.29 -12.72 -15.44
C ARG A 304 4.94 -12.09 -15.74
N HIS A 305 4.81 -11.57 -16.94
CA HIS A 305 3.55 -11.10 -17.45
C HIS A 305 2.63 -12.27 -17.80
N ALA A 306 1.35 -12.08 -17.56
CA ALA A 306 0.27 -13.00 -17.86
C ALA A 306 -0.42 -12.57 -19.17
N ASP A 307 -0.23 -13.36 -20.23
CA ASP A 307 -0.71 -13.03 -21.58
C ASP A 307 -2.25 -12.96 -21.71
N TRP A 308 -2.97 -13.58 -20.77
CA TRP A 308 -4.43 -13.53 -20.67
C TRP A 308 -4.96 -12.21 -20.08
N ILE A 309 -4.08 -11.34 -19.56
CA ILE A 309 -4.43 -9.98 -19.13
C ILE A 309 -4.28 -9.07 -20.34
N LEU A 310 -5.41 -8.58 -20.86
CA LEU A 310 -5.40 -7.74 -22.06
C LEU A 310 -4.72 -6.39 -21.79
N PRO A 311 -3.96 -5.85 -22.78
CA PRO A 311 -3.21 -4.62 -22.60
C PRO A 311 -4.12 -3.42 -22.33
N PHE A 312 -3.59 -2.43 -21.61
CA PHE A 312 -4.30 -1.19 -21.35
C PHE A 312 -4.35 -0.32 -22.61
N GLU A 313 -5.53 -0.10 -23.18
CA GLU A 313 -5.69 0.90 -24.24
C GLU A 313 -5.65 2.31 -23.64
N HIS A 314 -4.63 3.08 -24.00
CA HIS A 314 -4.41 4.42 -23.47
C HIS A 314 -5.44 5.42 -24.03
N ALA A 315 -6.60 5.52 -23.37
CA ALA A 315 -7.58 6.57 -23.63
C ALA A 315 -7.22 7.86 -22.86
N PRO A 316 -7.59 9.06 -23.38
CA PRO A 316 -7.44 10.31 -22.65
C PRO A 316 -8.25 10.28 -21.34
N LEU A 317 -7.79 11.07 -20.35
CA LEU A 317 -8.54 11.27 -19.12
C LEU A 317 -9.87 11.95 -19.42
N PRO A 318 -10.98 11.54 -18.76
CA PRO A 318 -12.24 12.22 -18.93
C PRO A 318 -12.19 13.62 -18.31
N ASP A 319 -12.90 14.55 -18.93
CA ASP A 319 -13.16 15.85 -18.32
C ASP A 319 -14.16 15.67 -17.16
N LEU A 320 -13.73 16.06 -15.96
CA LEU A 320 -14.57 16.00 -14.75
C LEU A 320 -15.28 17.32 -14.46
N SER A 321 -14.94 18.41 -15.17
CA SER A 321 -15.51 19.75 -14.95
C SER A 321 -16.95 19.89 -15.45
N SER A 322 -17.42 18.94 -16.27
CA SER A 322 -18.74 18.96 -16.88
C SER A 322 -19.82 18.21 -16.07
N LYS A 323 -19.59 17.94 -14.78
CA LYS A 323 -20.51 17.25 -13.86
C LYS A 323 -20.77 18.11 -12.64
#